data_AF-A0A1Y1MGD4-F1
#
_entry.id   AF-A0A1Y1MGD4-F1
#
_cell.length_a   1.000
_cell.length_b   1.000
_cell.length_c   1.000
_cell.angle_alpha   90.00
_cell.angle_beta   90.00
_cell.angle_gamma   90.00
#
_symmetry.space_group_name_H-M   'P 1'
#
loop_
_entity.id
_entity.type
_entity.pdbx_description
1 polymer ?
#
loop_
_entity_poly.entity_id
_entity_poly.type
_entity_poly.pdbx_seq_one_letter_code
_entity_poly.pdbx_strand_id
1 'polypeptide(L)'
;NFLHTTDTHGWLSGHLLEPQYSADWGDYISFSQHMKKRADDTGSDLLLIDSGDRVEGNGLYDASTPKGLFYYDAWAEHHVDLICVGNHELYQASTADYEANTTVPKFGDKYVASNVDYVDRETGQRKPLAQRYRKFKTKNKGLEILAFGFLFDFTGNANNTVVQPVAETIKEKWFQDAIREKPDLFVVVGHVGLRMTEFRTIFTALRKQNWHIPIVFFGGHAHVRDAVSYDSQAFAIASGRYFETVGFMSIDGIQKQSADDVSAAASLKFNRKYIDTNLLGMYYHTGLNHTTFP
;
A
#
# COMPACT_ATOMS: atom_id res chain seq x y z
N ASN A 1 -12.27 -4.23 -4.77
CA ASN A 1 -11.77 -2.99 -5.38
C ASN A 1 -10.63 -2.47 -4.53
N PHE A 2 -9.69 -1.75 -5.14
CA PHE A 2 -8.55 -1.14 -4.48
C PHE A 2 -8.33 0.27 -5.02
N LEU A 3 -8.09 1.22 -4.13
CA LEU A 3 -7.48 2.51 -4.44
C LEU A 3 -6.05 2.50 -3.90
N HIS A 4 -5.10 3.00 -4.68
CA HIS A 4 -3.68 2.85 -4.38
C HIS A 4 -2.91 4.14 -4.61
N THR A 5 -2.14 4.55 -3.61
CA THR A 5 -1.17 5.65 -3.66
C THR A 5 0.24 5.12 -3.37
N THR A 6 1.25 5.82 -3.87
CA THR A 6 2.65 5.51 -3.64
C THR A 6 3.48 6.73 -4.01
N ASP A 7 4.67 6.86 -3.43
CA ASP A 7 5.66 7.86 -3.83
C ASP A 7 5.06 9.29 -3.81
N THR A 8 4.28 9.62 -2.78
CA THR A 8 3.60 10.92 -2.68
C THR A 8 4.56 12.07 -2.37
N HIS A 9 5.69 11.79 -1.72
CA HIS A 9 6.78 12.75 -1.46
C HIS A 9 6.32 14.14 -0.99
N GLY A 10 5.31 14.18 -0.13
CA GLY A 10 4.82 15.41 0.47
C GLY A 10 3.82 16.22 -0.37
N TRP A 11 3.45 15.76 -1.56
CA TRP A 11 2.59 16.50 -2.51
C TRP A 11 1.09 16.49 -2.15
N LEU A 12 0.75 16.82 -0.90
CA LEU A 12 -0.65 16.82 -0.43
C LEU A 12 -1.45 18.03 -0.89
N SER A 13 -0.78 19.11 -1.30
CA SER A 13 -1.44 20.36 -1.71
C SER A 13 -1.87 20.40 -3.18
N GLY A 14 -1.65 19.30 -3.92
CA GLY A 14 -1.79 19.29 -5.38
C GLY A 14 -0.69 20.08 -6.10
N HIS A 15 -0.76 20.11 -7.43
CA HIS A 15 0.21 20.80 -8.28
C HIS A 15 -0.32 22.17 -8.73
N LEU A 16 0.46 23.22 -8.44
CA LEU A 16 0.12 24.59 -8.86
C LEU A 16 0.29 24.81 -10.37
N LEU A 17 1.34 24.26 -10.98
CA LEU A 17 1.72 24.50 -12.38
C LEU A 17 1.24 23.42 -13.35
N GLU A 18 0.68 22.32 -12.82
CA GLU A 18 0.18 21.19 -13.59
C GLU A 18 -1.29 20.96 -13.21
N PRO A 19 -2.24 21.70 -13.82
CA PRO A 19 -3.64 21.66 -13.41
C PRO A 19 -4.31 20.28 -13.56
N GLN A 20 -3.67 19.35 -14.28
CA GLN A 20 -4.09 17.95 -14.36
C GLN A 20 -3.97 17.22 -13.01
N TYR A 21 -3.15 17.73 -12.08
CA TYR A 21 -2.88 17.17 -10.75
C TYR A 21 -3.23 18.17 -9.65
N SER A 22 -4.25 19.00 -9.88
CA SER A 22 -4.60 20.13 -9.02
C SER A 22 -5.36 19.76 -7.74
N ALA A 23 -5.87 18.53 -7.63
CA ALA A 23 -6.60 18.12 -6.44
C ALA A 23 -5.64 18.02 -5.26
N ASP A 24 -6.10 18.41 -4.08
CA ASP A 24 -5.37 18.23 -2.85
C ASP A 24 -5.74 16.92 -2.13
N TRP A 25 -5.12 16.69 -0.98
CA TRP A 25 -5.34 15.48 -0.18
C TRP A 25 -6.74 15.43 0.42
N GLY A 26 -7.36 16.58 0.71
CA GLY A 26 -8.75 16.67 1.18
C GLY A 26 -9.74 16.27 0.09
N ASP A 27 -9.49 16.67 -1.15
CA ASP A 27 -10.25 16.21 -2.32
C ASP A 27 -10.15 14.69 -2.48
N TYR A 28 -8.96 14.12 -2.32
CA TYR A 28 -8.78 12.66 -2.37
C TYR A 28 -9.43 11.92 -1.22
N ILE A 29 -9.40 12.47 0.01
CA ILE A 29 -10.14 11.91 1.14
C ILE A 29 -11.63 11.86 0.80
N SER A 30 -12.21 12.95 0.32
CA SER A 30 -13.61 13.03 -0.10
C SER A 30 -13.92 12.01 -1.22
N PHE A 31 -13.06 11.95 -2.25
CA PHE A 31 -13.16 10.97 -3.32
C PHE A 31 -13.18 9.53 -2.78
N SER A 32 -12.24 9.19 -1.91
CA SER A 32 -12.12 7.84 -1.36
C SER A 32 -13.32 7.46 -0.49
N GLN A 33 -13.88 8.41 0.26
CA GLN A 33 -15.10 8.21 1.06
C GLN A 33 -16.32 7.96 0.17
N HIS A 34 -16.50 8.73 -0.90
CA HIS A 34 -17.57 8.51 -1.88
C HIS A 34 -17.43 7.15 -2.57
N MET A 35 -16.21 6.77 -2.95
CA MET A 35 -15.94 5.47 -3.55
C MET A 35 -16.16 4.31 -2.57
N LYS A 36 -15.83 4.49 -1.29
CA LYS A 36 -16.10 3.51 -0.22
C LYS A 36 -17.60 3.36 -0.01
N LYS A 37 -18.35 4.47 0.08
CA LYS A 37 -19.81 4.47 0.17
C LYS A 37 -20.43 3.74 -1.02
N ARG A 38 -19.98 4.02 -2.24
CA ARG A 38 -20.46 3.32 -3.44
C ARG A 38 -20.18 1.81 -3.39
N ALA A 39 -19.02 1.41 -2.86
CA ALA A 39 -18.69 0.00 -2.67
C ALA A 39 -19.66 -0.66 -1.67
N ASP A 40 -19.91 0.01 -0.53
CA ASP A 40 -20.87 -0.43 0.48
C ASP A 40 -22.30 -0.56 -0.09
N ASP A 41 -22.78 0.45 -0.81
CA ASP A 41 -24.12 0.47 -1.43
C ASP A 41 -24.31 -0.65 -2.46
N THR A 42 -23.21 -1.14 -3.06
CA THR A 42 -23.23 -2.22 -4.08
C THR A 42 -22.82 -3.59 -3.53
N GLY A 43 -22.53 -3.69 -2.23
CA GLY A 43 -22.06 -4.93 -1.60
C GLY A 43 -20.67 -5.39 -2.06
N SER A 44 -19.89 -4.50 -2.68
CA SER A 44 -18.49 -4.76 -3.04
C SER A 44 -17.54 -4.23 -1.97
N ASP A 45 -16.35 -4.81 -1.84
CA ASP A 45 -15.33 -4.27 -0.94
C ASP A 45 -14.43 -3.27 -1.68
N LEU A 46 -14.01 -2.21 -0.98
CA LEU A 46 -12.95 -1.31 -1.39
C LEU A 46 -11.89 -1.23 -0.30
N LEU A 47 -10.63 -1.47 -0.66
CA LEU A 47 -9.47 -1.29 0.23
C LEU A 47 -8.58 -0.13 -0.26
N LEU A 48 -8.15 0.73 0.66
CA LEU A 48 -7.22 1.84 0.40
C LEU A 48 -5.80 1.41 0.76
N ILE A 49 -4.87 1.52 -0.18
CA ILE A 49 -3.49 1.00 -0.04
C ILE A 49 -2.49 2.13 -0.28
N ASP A 50 -1.43 2.20 0.54
CA ASP A 50 -0.30 3.10 0.32
C ASP A 50 1.05 2.35 0.42
N SER A 51 1.94 2.53 -0.56
CA SER A 51 3.22 1.79 -0.62
C SER A 51 4.47 2.66 -0.42
N GLY A 52 4.45 3.63 0.51
CA GLY A 52 5.69 4.27 0.97
C GLY A 52 6.12 5.51 0.20
N ASP A 53 7.21 6.11 0.67
CA ASP A 53 7.78 7.37 0.17
C ASP A 53 6.76 8.51 0.21
N ARG A 54 6.35 8.80 1.45
CA ARG A 54 5.44 9.89 1.79
C ARG A 54 6.20 11.19 2.00
N VAL A 55 7.46 11.13 2.37
CA VAL A 55 8.27 12.28 2.79
C VAL A 55 9.32 12.66 1.74
N GLU A 56 10.00 13.80 1.98
CA GLU A 56 11.14 14.30 1.18
C GLU A 56 10.84 14.52 -0.31
N GLY A 57 10.47 15.76 -0.67
CA GLY A 57 10.17 16.15 -2.05
C GLY A 57 9.20 17.32 -2.20
N ASN A 58 8.67 17.86 -1.10
CA ASN A 58 7.74 18.98 -1.10
C ASN A 58 7.89 19.83 0.17
N GLY A 59 7.74 21.15 0.03
CA GLY A 59 7.89 22.11 1.13
C GLY A 59 6.93 21.88 2.31
N LEU A 60 5.76 21.29 2.09
CA LEU A 60 4.82 20.94 3.18
C LEU A 60 5.46 20.01 4.21
N TYR A 61 6.31 19.09 3.77
CA TYR A 61 7.13 18.26 4.64
C TYR A 61 8.49 18.91 4.95
N ASP A 62 9.19 19.40 3.92
CA ASP A 62 10.61 19.69 4.00
C ASP A 62 10.98 21.01 4.69
N ALA A 63 10.08 22.00 4.70
CA ALA A 63 10.40 23.36 5.10
C ALA A 63 10.31 23.63 6.61
N SER A 64 9.70 22.73 7.39
CA SER A 64 9.54 22.90 8.84
C SER A 64 10.74 22.36 9.62
N THR A 65 10.91 22.83 10.85
CA THR A 65 11.84 22.25 11.84
C THR A 65 11.07 21.97 13.14
N PRO A 66 10.92 20.71 13.58
CA PRO A 66 11.31 19.48 12.87
C PRO A 66 10.58 19.32 11.53
N LYS A 67 11.14 18.51 10.61
CA LYS A 67 10.50 18.21 9.32
C LYS A 67 9.12 17.58 9.53
N GLY A 68 8.18 17.93 8.66
CA GLY A 68 6.82 17.39 8.67
C GLY A 68 5.90 17.89 9.78
N LEU A 69 6.21 19.02 10.44
CA LEU A 69 5.49 19.53 11.61
C LEU A 69 3.96 19.60 11.42
N PHE A 70 3.51 19.95 10.22
CA PHE A 70 2.09 20.01 9.84
C PHE A 70 1.68 18.91 8.86
N TYR A 71 2.65 18.16 8.34
CA TYR A 71 2.48 17.19 7.27
C TYR A 71 1.81 15.91 7.77
N TYR A 72 2.33 15.36 8.87
CA TYR A 72 1.94 14.02 9.32
C TYR A 72 0.50 13.94 9.83
N ASP A 73 -0.03 15.03 10.39
CA ASP A 73 -1.44 15.10 10.79
C ASP A 73 -2.34 15.18 9.55
N ALA A 74 -2.01 16.02 8.57
CA ALA A 74 -2.76 16.10 7.31
C ALA A 74 -2.75 14.77 6.55
N TRP A 75 -1.60 14.08 6.50
CA TRP A 75 -1.52 12.77 5.88
C TRP A 75 -2.38 11.73 6.60
N ALA A 76 -2.38 11.76 7.94
CA ALA A 76 -3.08 10.79 8.80
C ALA A 76 -4.61 10.84 8.74
N GLU A 77 -5.20 11.92 8.20
CA GLU A 77 -6.64 11.99 7.90
C GLU A 77 -7.06 10.97 6.81
N HIS A 78 -6.10 10.43 6.04
CA HIS A 78 -6.38 9.37 5.09
C HIS A 78 -6.61 8.02 5.78
N HIS A 79 -7.85 7.54 5.71
CA HIS A 79 -8.25 6.25 6.27
C HIS A 79 -7.80 5.06 5.41
N VAL A 80 -6.48 4.88 5.24
CA VAL A 80 -5.92 3.70 4.57
C VAL A 80 -6.35 2.41 5.27
N ASP A 81 -6.44 1.33 4.49
CA ASP A 81 -6.69 -0.03 4.95
C ASP A 81 -5.37 -0.81 5.08
N LEU A 82 -4.36 -0.56 4.23
CA LEU A 82 -3.01 -1.14 4.35
C LEU A 82 -1.93 -0.12 3.94
N ILE A 83 -0.83 -0.09 4.68
CA ILE A 83 0.31 0.81 4.42
C ILE A 83 1.64 0.09 4.70
N CYS A 84 2.68 0.40 3.92
CA CYS A 84 4.06 0.04 4.23
C CYS A 84 5.02 1.25 4.21
N VAL A 85 6.26 0.99 4.62
CA VAL A 85 7.36 1.98 4.62
C VAL A 85 8.01 2.10 3.25
N GLY A 86 8.50 3.29 2.88
CA GLY A 86 9.41 3.50 1.76
C GLY A 86 10.85 3.78 2.22
N ASN A 87 11.77 3.98 1.28
CA ASN A 87 13.16 4.25 1.65
C ASN A 87 13.37 5.69 2.14
N HIS A 88 12.54 6.65 1.73
CA HIS A 88 12.63 8.04 2.19
C HIS A 88 12.28 8.22 3.67
N GLU A 89 11.46 7.32 4.23
CA GLU A 89 11.25 7.28 5.68
C GLU A 89 12.49 6.79 6.46
N LEU A 90 13.49 6.23 5.78
CA LEU A 90 14.61 5.51 6.41
C LEU A 90 15.99 6.14 6.18
N TYR A 91 16.16 7.08 5.24
CA TYR A 91 17.45 7.75 5.01
C TYR A 91 17.94 8.50 6.24
N GLN A 92 17.04 9.27 6.86
CA GLN A 92 17.36 10.10 8.00
C GLN A 92 16.88 9.45 9.28
N ALA A 93 17.77 9.44 10.26
CA ALA A 93 17.52 8.79 11.52
C ALA A 93 16.30 9.43 12.24
N SER A 94 16.19 10.77 12.21
CA SER A 94 15.04 11.49 12.78
C SER A 94 13.72 11.19 12.08
N THR A 95 13.73 11.03 10.75
CA THR A 95 12.54 10.62 9.98
C THR A 95 12.11 9.21 10.38
N ALA A 96 13.05 8.28 10.50
CA ALA A 96 12.76 6.92 10.94
C ALA A 96 12.21 6.87 12.39
N ASP A 97 12.71 7.73 13.28
CA ASP A 97 12.15 7.85 14.64
C ASP A 97 10.70 8.35 14.59
N TYR A 98 10.41 9.35 13.76
CA TYR A 98 9.05 9.87 13.62
C TYR A 98 8.11 8.81 13.03
N GLU A 99 8.57 8.08 12.01
CA GLU A 99 7.81 7.00 11.41
C GLU A 99 7.47 5.92 12.44
N ALA A 100 8.46 5.45 13.21
CA ALA A 100 8.29 4.41 14.22
C ALA A 100 7.44 4.86 15.42
N ASN A 101 7.58 6.11 15.86
CA ASN A 101 6.98 6.59 17.11
C ASN A 101 5.66 7.37 16.90
N THR A 102 5.35 7.78 15.67
CA THR A 102 4.14 8.56 15.37
C THR A 102 3.31 7.93 14.25
N THR A 103 3.88 7.72 13.06
CA THR A 103 3.11 7.20 11.92
C THR A 103 2.64 5.78 12.17
N VAL A 104 3.54 4.86 12.50
CA VAL A 104 3.19 3.44 12.74
C VAL A 104 2.12 3.31 13.84
N PRO A 105 2.22 3.97 15.02
CA PRO A 105 1.18 3.91 16.04
C PRO A 105 -0.19 4.46 15.58
N LYS A 106 -0.23 5.54 14.78
CA LYS A 106 -1.48 6.10 14.24
C LYS A 106 -2.23 5.12 13.33
N PHE A 107 -1.49 4.34 12.54
CA PHE A 107 -2.09 3.34 11.64
C PHE A 107 -2.24 1.95 12.27
N GLY A 108 -1.57 1.70 13.40
CA GLY A 108 -1.70 0.50 14.20
C GLY A 108 -1.59 -0.77 13.37
N ASP A 109 -2.64 -1.60 13.42
CA ASP A 109 -2.71 -2.87 12.72
C ASP A 109 -2.85 -2.73 11.19
N LYS A 110 -2.87 -1.53 10.63
CA LYS A 110 -2.91 -1.32 9.17
C LYS A 110 -1.52 -1.18 8.57
N TYR A 111 -0.52 -0.85 9.40
CA TYR A 111 0.87 -0.72 8.97
C TYR A 111 1.55 -2.10 8.98
N VAL A 112 2.18 -2.48 7.87
CA VAL A 112 2.86 -3.78 7.74
C VAL A 112 4.32 -3.57 7.31
N ALA A 113 5.25 -4.19 8.04
CA ALA A 113 6.69 -4.14 7.77
C ALA A 113 7.33 -5.53 7.93
N SER A 114 7.25 -6.32 6.87
CA SER A 114 7.73 -7.69 6.77
C SER A 114 9.24 -7.83 6.88
N ASN A 115 10.03 -6.89 6.35
CA ASN A 115 11.48 -6.98 6.30
C ASN A 115 12.23 -5.76 6.86
N VAL A 116 11.56 -4.92 7.65
CA VAL A 116 12.17 -3.73 8.26
C VAL A 116 12.04 -3.77 9.77
N ASP A 117 13.15 -3.59 10.46
CA ASP A 117 13.23 -3.42 11.91
C ASP A 117 13.64 -2.01 12.27
N TYR A 118 13.22 -1.59 13.47
CA TYR A 118 13.63 -0.36 14.11
C TYR A 118 14.51 -0.68 15.32
N VAL A 119 15.55 0.12 15.52
CA VAL A 119 16.45 0.06 16.67
C VAL A 119 16.18 1.31 17.50
N ASP A 120 15.55 1.10 18.65
CA ASP A 120 15.26 2.15 19.60
C ASP A 120 16.56 2.79 20.10
N ARG A 121 16.72 4.10 19.94
CA ARG A 121 17.99 4.77 20.24
C ARG A 121 18.30 4.86 21.73
N GLU A 122 17.28 4.88 22.57
CA GLU A 122 17.46 5.01 24.02
C GLU A 122 17.87 3.66 24.63
N THR A 123 17.25 2.59 24.17
CA THR A 123 17.42 1.24 24.73
C THR A 123 18.38 0.35 23.92
N GLY A 124 18.66 0.70 22.66
CA GLY A 124 19.37 -0.16 21.71
C GLY A 124 18.58 -1.39 21.26
N GLN A 125 17.31 -1.52 21.66
CA GLN A 125 16.51 -2.69 21.37
C GLN A 125 16.06 -2.70 19.90
N ARG A 126 16.40 -3.79 19.19
CA ARG A 126 15.88 -4.09 17.86
C ARG A 126 14.50 -4.74 17.95
N LYS A 127 13.53 -4.19 17.23
CA LYS A 127 12.15 -4.71 17.12
C LYS A 127 11.63 -4.53 15.68
N PRO A 128 10.64 -5.32 15.22
CA PRO A 128 9.95 -5.03 13.97
C PRO A 128 9.44 -3.59 13.94
N LEU A 129 9.60 -2.89 12.81
CA LEU A 129 9.09 -1.53 12.66
C LEU A 129 7.56 -1.50 12.84
N ALA A 130 6.89 -2.50 12.28
CA ALA A 130 5.48 -2.80 12.48
C ALA A 130 5.28 -4.32 12.46
N GLN A 131 4.05 -4.80 12.57
CA GLN A 131 3.75 -6.22 12.40
C GLN A 131 4.25 -6.75 11.06
N ARG A 132 4.70 -8.01 11.03
CA ARG A 132 5.29 -8.63 9.84
C ARG A 132 4.28 -8.96 8.74
N TYR A 133 3.04 -9.24 9.14
CA TYR A 133 1.91 -9.51 8.26
C TYR A 133 0.62 -9.15 9.00
N ARG A 134 -0.47 -8.98 8.27
CA ARG A 134 -1.80 -8.70 8.82
C ARG A 134 -2.83 -9.68 8.28
N LYS A 135 -3.71 -10.15 9.15
CA LYS A 135 -4.89 -10.94 8.80
C LYS A 135 -6.15 -10.17 9.13
N PHE A 136 -7.09 -10.08 8.20
CA PHE A 136 -8.36 -9.42 8.44
C PHE A 136 -9.45 -9.91 7.48
N LYS A 137 -10.71 -9.58 7.79
CA LYS A 137 -11.85 -9.85 6.91
C LYS A 137 -12.36 -8.57 6.28
N THR A 138 -12.67 -8.62 4.99
CA THR A 138 -13.32 -7.48 4.33
C THR A 138 -14.73 -7.26 4.86
N LYS A 139 -15.21 -6.01 4.85
CA LYS A 139 -16.47 -5.64 5.50
C LYS A 139 -17.69 -6.27 4.82
N ASN A 140 -17.77 -6.18 3.49
CA ASN A 140 -19.00 -6.47 2.75
C ASN A 140 -19.07 -7.92 2.29
N LYS A 141 -17.96 -8.47 1.78
CA LYS A 141 -17.92 -9.88 1.36
C LYS A 141 -17.36 -10.82 2.43
N GLY A 142 -16.72 -10.31 3.48
CA GLY A 142 -16.11 -11.13 4.52
C GLY A 142 -14.96 -11.99 4.00
N LEU A 143 -14.22 -11.51 2.99
CA LEU A 143 -13.08 -12.23 2.41
C LEU A 143 -11.93 -12.24 3.39
N GLU A 144 -11.30 -13.40 3.58
CA GLU A 144 -10.09 -13.53 4.39
C GLU A 144 -8.86 -13.03 3.64
N ILE A 145 -8.27 -11.94 4.13
CA ILE A 145 -7.09 -11.32 3.56
C ILE A 145 -5.88 -11.61 4.42
N LEU A 146 -4.80 -12.07 3.78
CA LEU A 146 -3.48 -12.14 4.40
C LEU A 146 -2.54 -11.17 3.67
N ALA A 147 -2.09 -10.14 4.38
CA ALA A 147 -1.32 -9.05 3.83
C ALA A 147 0.12 -9.01 4.33
N PHE A 148 1.06 -8.71 3.43
CA PHE A 148 2.49 -8.50 3.71
C PHE A 148 2.93 -7.10 3.25
N GLY A 149 4.04 -6.60 3.83
CA GLY A 149 4.57 -5.25 3.62
C GLY A 149 6.08 -5.27 3.40
N PHE A 150 6.57 -5.16 2.16
CA PHE A 150 8.01 -5.30 1.88
C PHE A 150 8.64 -4.01 1.35
N LEU A 151 9.83 -3.69 1.84
CA LEU A 151 10.75 -2.76 1.20
C LEU A 151 11.68 -3.53 0.26
N PHE A 152 12.14 -2.90 -0.83
CA PHE A 152 13.20 -3.48 -1.67
C PHE A 152 14.49 -3.68 -0.87
N ASP A 153 15.51 -4.30 -1.47
CA ASP A 153 16.81 -4.56 -0.81
C ASP A 153 17.63 -3.27 -0.62
N PHE A 154 17.10 -2.34 0.17
CA PHE A 154 17.63 -1.02 0.45
C PHE A 154 18.76 -1.07 1.46
N THR A 155 19.88 -0.40 1.17
CA THR A 155 21.10 -0.41 1.99
C THR A 155 21.53 0.99 2.45
N GLY A 156 20.76 2.04 2.10
CA GLY A 156 21.07 3.43 2.42
C GLY A 156 20.41 3.94 3.70
N ASN A 157 19.86 3.06 4.53
CA ASN A 157 19.09 3.41 5.70
C ASN A 157 19.96 3.88 6.88
N ALA A 158 19.40 4.74 7.73
CA ALA A 158 20.04 5.18 8.95
C ALA A 158 20.23 4.03 9.96
N ASN A 159 21.19 4.20 10.88
CA ASN A 159 21.60 3.17 11.84
C ASN A 159 20.54 2.74 12.86
N ASN A 160 19.44 3.49 12.98
CA ASN A 160 18.28 3.14 13.82
C ASN A 160 17.25 2.28 13.09
N THR A 161 17.58 1.77 11.91
CA THR A 161 16.73 0.83 11.17
C THR A 161 17.57 -0.30 10.60
N VAL A 162 16.95 -1.44 10.32
CA VAL A 162 17.60 -2.59 9.67
C VAL A 162 16.66 -3.13 8.60
N VAL A 163 17.10 -3.10 7.35
CA VAL A 163 16.39 -3.71 6.21
C VAL A 163 16.99 -5.09 5.96
N GLN A 164 16.18 -6.12 6.05
CA GLN A 164 16.58 -7.48 5.72
C GLN A 164 16.25 -7.76 4.24
N PRO A 165 17.17 -8.37 3.47
CA PRO A 165 16.89 -8.70 2.09
C PRO A 165 15.67 -9.63 1.96
N VAL A 166 14.82 -9.35 0.98
CA VAL A 166 13.55 -10.08 0.77
C VAL A 166 13.80 -11.59 0.62
N ALA A 167 14.86 -11.96 -0.11
CA ALA A 167 15.25 -13.35 -0.31
C ALA A 167 15.56 -14.11 1.00
N GLU A 168 16.02 -13.42 2.04
CA GLU A 168 16.24 -14.02 3.36
C GLU A 168 14.98 -13.98 4.22
N THR A 169 14.23 -12.88 4.21
CA THR A 169 12.98 -12.75 4.97
C THR A 169 11.97 -13.83 4.62
N ILE A 170 11.82 -14.18 3.33
CA ILE A 170 10.88 -15.22 2.92
C ILE A 170 11.26 -16.62 3.45
N LYS A 171 12.48 -16.84 3.91
CA LYS A 171 12.91 -18.13 4.49
C LYS A 171 12.57 -18.25 5.97
N GLU A 172 12.22 -17.13 6.63
CA GLU A 172 11.93 -17.12 8.06
C GLU A 172 10.69 -17.95 8.40
N LYS A 173 10.72 -18.54 9.60
CA LYS A 173 9.65 -19.42 10.09
C LYS A 173 8.28 -18.72 10.08
N TRP A 174 8.21 -17.47 10.53
CA TRP A 174 6.93 -16.74 10.59
C TRP A 174 6.33 -16.55 9.19
N PHE A 175 7.15 -16.27 8.18
CA PHE A 175 6.67 -16.09 6.81
C PHE A 175 6.18 -17.42 6.25
N GLN A 176 6.99 -18.47 6.42
CA GLN A 176 6.64 -19.83 6.01
C GLN A 176 5.37 -20.35 6.68
N ASP A 177 5.16 -20.03 7.96
CA ASP A 177 3.94 -20.38 8.68
C ASP A 177 2.73 -19.58 8.16
N ALA A 178 2.88 -18.26 7.93
CA ALA A 178 1.82 -17.41 7.41
C ALA A 178 1.37 -17.83 6.00
N ILE A 179 2.31 -18.10 5.08
CA ILE A 179 1.94 -18.49 3.71
C ILE A 179 1.31 -19.88 3.61
N ARG A 180 1.36 -20.72 4.66
CA ARG A 180 0.62 -22.00 4.68
C ARG A 180 -0.85 -21.84 5.00
N GLU A 181 -1.24 -20.67 5.49
CA GLU A 181 -2.65 -20.33 5.63
C GLU A 181 -3.34 -20.27 4.27
N LYS A 182 -4.66 -20.45 4.27
CA LYS A 182 -5.49 -20.47 3.06
C LYS A 182 -6.45 -19.27 3.03
N PRO A 183 -5.94 -18.03 2.89
CA PRO A 183 -6.79 -16.87 2.75
C PRO A 183 -7.56 -16.91 1.42
N ASP A 184 -8.58 -16.08 1.29
CA ASP A 184 -9.28 -15.86 0.02
C ASP A 184 -8.43 -15.01 -0.94
N LEU A 185 -7.54 -14.16 -0.41
CA LEU A 185 -6.66 -13.30 -1.20
C LEU A 185 -5.37 -12.98 -0.42
N PHE A 186 -4.23 -13.13 -1.09
CA PHE A 186 -2.97 -12.53 -0.65
C PHE A 186 -2.85 -11.10 -1.17
N VAL A 187 -2.47 -10.17 -0.29
CA VAL A 187 -2.16 -8.78 -0.65
C VAL A 187 -0.71 -8.49 -0.28
N VAL A 188 0.10 -8.08 -1.24
CA VAL A 188 1.50 -7.68 -0.99
C VAL A 188 1.60 -6.19 -1.30
N VAL A 189 1.65 -5.37 -0.26
CA VAL A 189 2.01 -3.96 -0.40
C VAL A 189 3.53 -3.86 -0.26
N GLY A 190 4.19 -3.10 -1.10
CA GLY A 190 5.62 -2.93 -0.98
C GLY A 190 6.15 -1.73 -1.71
N HIS A 191 7.09 -1.04 -1.08
CA HIS A 191 7.86 0.00 -1.73
C HIS A 191 8.95 -0.67 -2.57
N VAL A 192 8.52 -1.28 -3.67
CA VAL A 192 9.31 -2.09 -4.60
C VAL A 192 8.75 -1.86 -6.00
N GLY A 193 9.63 -1.69 -6.98
CA GLY A 193 9.23 -1.64 -8.38
C GLY A 193 8.70 -3.00 -8.86
N LEU A 194 7.63 -3.01 -9.66
CA LEU A 194 6.93 -4.25 -10.04
C LEU A 194 7.80 -5.29 -10.77
N ARG A 195 8.85 -4.82 -11.45
CA ARG A 195 9.78 -5.67 -12.22
C ARG A 195 11.07 -5.99 -11.48
N MET A 196 11.17 -5.60 -10.22
CA MET A 196 12.34 -5.92 -9.38
C MET A 196 12.30 -7.38 -8.91
N THR A 197 13.47 -7.92 -8.58
CA THR A 197 13.66 -9.32 -8.21
C THR A 197 12.89 -9.70 -6.93
N GLU A 198 12.70 -8.75 -6.03
CA GLU A 198 12.06 -8.89 -4.73
C GLU A 198 10.60 -9.33 -4.88
N PHE A 199 9.80 -8.62 -5.69
CA PHE A 199 8.42 -9.04 -5.96
C PHE A 199 8.35 -10.37 -6.70
N ARG A 200 9.26 -10.62 -7.65
CA ARG A 200 9.35 -11.93 -8.32
C ARG A 200 9.66 -13.07 -7.32
N THR A 201 10.50 -12.80 -6.33
CA THR A 201 10.90 -13.73 -5.27
C THR A 201 9.71 -14.03 -4.35
N ILE A 202 8.98 -13.00 -3.90
CA ILE A 202 7.78 -13.14 -3.08
C ILE A 202 6.68 -13.91 -3.84
N PHE A 203 6.41 -13.53 -5.10
CA PHE A 203 5.47 -14.23 -5.96
C PHE A 203 5.81 -15.72 -6.07
N THR A 204 7.07 -16.04 -6.33
CA THR A 204 7.52 -17.43 -6.47
C THR A 204 7.32 -18.22 -5.17
N ALA A 205 7.62 -17.61 -4.01
CA ALA A 205 7.42 -18.24 -2.71
C ALA A 205 5.93 -18.50 -2.41
N LEU A 206 5.08 -17.49 -2.60
CA LEU A 206 3.62 -17.61 -2.40
C LEU A 206 3.01 -18.64 -3.34
N ARG A 207 3.38 -18.62 -4.62
CA ARG A 207 2.79 -19.49 -5.63
C ARG A 207 3.26 -20.94 -5.51
N LYS A 208 4.48 -21.18 -5.03
CA LYS A 208 4.98 -22.52 -4.69
C LYS A 208 4.19 -23.16 -3.53
N GLN A 209 3.79 -22.35 -2.54
CA GLN A 209 3.02 -22.82 -1.39
C GLN A 209 1.52 -22.92 -1.69
N ASN A 210 0.96 -21.94 -2.41
CA ASN A 210 -0.45 -21.83 -2.75
C ASN A 210 -0.59 -21.65 -4.25
N TRP A 211 -0.89 -22.71 -4.97
CA TRP A 211 -0.95 -22.68 -6.43
C TRP A 211 -2.20 -21.98 -7.00
N HIS A 212 -3.27 -21.85 -6.22
CA HIS A 212 -4.60 -21.37 -6.68
C HIS A 212 -5.18 -20.18 -5.90
N ILE A 213 -4.47 -19.64 -4.89
CA ILE A 213 -4.98 -18.48 -4.14
C ILE A 213 -4.60 -17.20 -4.89
N PRO A 214 -5.54 -16.29 -5.19
CA PRO A 214 -5.21 -15.04 -5.86
C PRO A 214 -4.16 -14.22 -5.11
N ILE A 215 -3.30 -13.50 -5.84
CA ILE A 215 -2.31 -12.59 -5.24
C ILE A 215 -2.44 -11.22 -5.92
N VAL A 216 -2.46 -10.14 -5.15
CA VAL A 216 -2.28 -8.80 -5.70
C VAL A 216 -1.10 -8.08 -5.08
N PHE A 217 -0.36 -7.37 -5.93
CA PHE A 217 0.79 -6.58 -5.53
C PHE A 217 0.53 -5.08 -5.75
N PHE A 218 0.93 -4.28 -4.78
CA PHE A 218 0.90 -2.82 -4.82
C PHE A 218 2.32 -2.32 -4.63
N GLY A 219 2.93 -1.85 -5.72
CA GLY A 219 4.32 -1.43 -5.79
C GLY A 219 4.53 0.08 -5.78
N GLY A 220 5.78 0.50 -5.74
CA GLY A 220 6.21 1.90 -5.70
C GLY A 220 7.64 2.05 -6.22
N HIS A 221 8.37 3.03 -5.70
CA HIS A 221 9.81 3.27 -5.83
C HIS A 221 10.27 3.74 -7.23
N ALA A 222 9.74 3.13 -8.28
CA ALA A 222 10.14 3.40 -9.66
C ALA A 222 9.50 4.67 -10.24
N HIS A 223 8.60 5.35 -9.49
CA HIS A 223 7.99 6.63 -9.88
C HIS A 223 7.19 6.58 -11.19
N VAL A 224 6.59 5.42 -11.52
CA VAL A 224 5.88 5.19 -12.80
C VAL A 224 4.50 4.57 -12.60
N ARG A 225 3.59 4.85 -13.53
CA ARG A 225 2.35 4.09 -13.71
C ARG A 225 2.68 2.78 -14.38
N ASP A 226 2.49 1.67 -13.68
CA ASP A 226 2.92 0.36 -14.18
C ASP A 226 1.99 -0.76 -13.74
N ALA A 227 1.96 -1.85 -14.52
CA ALA A 227 1.21 -3.07 -14.23
C ALA A 227 1.93 -4.32 -14.74
N VAL A 228 1.77 -5.42 -14.00
CA VAL A 228 2.31 -6.75 -14.33
C VAL A 228 1.25 -7.81 -14.05
N SER A 229 1.07 -8.74 -14.99
CA SER A 229 0.43 -10.04 -14.71
C SER A 229 1.55 -11.04 -14.48
N TYR A 230 1.65 -11.61 -13.27
CA TYR A 230 2.64 -12.66 -12.98
C TYR A 230 2.13 -14.04 -13.46
N ASP A 231 0.84 -14.29 -13.28
CA ASP A 231 0.10 -15.43 -13.83
C ASP A 231 -1.37 -15.02 -14.04
N SER A 232 -2.27 -15.98 -14.28
CA SER A 232 -3.72 -15.73 -14.48
C SER A 232 -4.48 -15.34 -13.20
N GLN A 233 -3.85 -15.47 -12.03
CA GLN A 233 -4.42 -15.22 -10.71
C GLN A 233 -3.57 -14.25 -9.86
N ALA A 234 -2.54 -13.65 -10.45
CA ALA A 234 -1.62 -12.75 -9.78
C ALA A 234 -1.37 -11.49 -10.62
N PHE A 235 -1.76 -10.34 -10.09
CA PHE A 235 -1.70 -9.06 -10.79
C PHE A 235 -1.12 -7.96 -9.90
N ALA A 236 -0.41 -7.01 -10.51
CA ALA A 236 0.31 -5.97 -9.81
C ALA A 236 0.06 -4.60 -10.44
N ILE A 237 0.03 -3.54 -9.61
CA ILE A 237 0.08 -2.15 -10.07
C ILE A 237 1.05 -1.31 -9.24
N ALA A 238 1.61 -0.28 -9.86
CA ALA A 238 2.31 0.83 -9.22
C ALA A 238 1.71 2.13 -9.75
N SER A 239 1.54 3.11 -8.86
CA SER A 239 0.62 4.23 -9.07
C SER A 239 1.34 5.56 -9.19
N GLY A 240 2.41 5.61 -9.99
CA GLY A 240 3.07 6.87 -10.34
C GLY A 240 3.88 7.45 -9.18
N ARG A 241 3.76 8.76 -8.99
CA ARG A 241 4.49 9.56 -7.99
C ARG A 241 3.79 10.88 -7.73
N TYR A 242 4.29 11.61 -6.74
CA TYR A 242 4.05 13.01 -6.40
C TYR A 242 2.57 13.37 -6.33
N PHE A 243 1.74 12.38 -5.97
CA PHE A 243 0.30 12.54 -5.96
C PHE A 243 -0.26 13.02 -7.32
N GLU A 244 0.39 12.66 -8.44
CA GLU A 244 -0.14 12.87 -9.80
C GLU A 244 -1.19 11.81 -10.17
N THR A 245 -1.24 10.71 -9.41
CA THR A 245 -1.96 9.49 -9.78
C THR A 245 -2.58 8.80 -8.58
N VAL A 246 -3.85 8.40 -8.73
CA VAL A 246 -4.48 7.38 -7.90
C VAL A 246 -4.67 6.12 -8.74
N GLY A 247 -4.05 5.02 -8.32
CA GLY A 247 -4.25 3.72 -8.93
C GLY A 247 -5.59 3.12 -8.53
N PHE A 248 -6.25 2.46 -9.48
CA PHE A 248 -7.44 1.66 -9.23
C PHE A 248 -7.24 0.24 -9.76
N MET A 249 -7.59 -0.75 -8.95
CA MET A 249 -7.70 -2.15 -9.37
C MET A 249 -9.04 -2.76 -8.93
N SER A 250 -9.65 -3.57 -9.79
CA SER A 250 -10.75 -4.46 -9.40
C SER A 250 -10.43 -5.92 -9.74
N ILE A 251 -10.99 -6.82 -8.94
CA ILE A 251 -10.90 -8.27 -9.12
C ILE A 251 -12.31 -8.81 -8.99
N ASP A 252 -12.82 -9.40 -10.07
CA ASP A 252 -14.08 -10.14 -10.06
C ASP A 252 -13.80 -11.63 -9.89
N GLY A 253 -14.74 -12.36 -9.29
CA GLY A 253 -14.70 -13.83 -9.21
C GLY A 253 -13.94 -14.43 -8.03
N ILE A 254 -13.50 -13.63 -7.04
CA ILE A 254 -12.94 -14.19 -5.79
C ILE A 254 -14.04 -14.98 -5.07
N GLN A 255 -13.80 -16.28 -4.89
CA GLN A 255 -14.67 -17.18 -4.14
C GLN A 255 -14.09 -17.41 -2.75
N LYS A 256 -14.96 -17.57 -1.76
CA LYS A 256 -14.52 -17.98 -0.42
C LYS A 256 -13.99 -19.41 -0.45
N GLN A 257 -12.82 -19.62 0.11
CA GLN A 257 -12.26 -20.96 0.29
C GLN A 257 -13.13 -21.75 1.28
N SER A 258 -13.66 -22.89 0.84
CA SER A 258 -14.24 -23.90 1.74
C SER A 258 -13.18 -24.97 2.01
N ALA A 259 -13.20 -25.59 3.21
CA ALA A 259 -12.18 -26.55 3.60
C ALA A 259 -12.12 -27.81 2.71
N ASP A 260 -13.18 -28.07 1.93
CA ASP A 260 -13.40 -29.31 1.18
C ASP A 260 -13.40 -29.12 -0.36
N ASP A 261 -13.37 -27.88 -0.87
CA ASP A 261 -13.44 -27.66 -2.32
C ASP A 261 -12.06 -27.54 -2.97
N VAL A 262 -11.69 -28.57 -3.72
CA VAL A 262 -10.74 -28.44 -4.85
C VAL A 262 -11.51 -27.83 -6.02
N SER A 263 -12.00 -26.59 -5.86
CA SER A 263 -12.81 -25.96 -6.91
C SER A 263 -11.96 -25.62 -8.13
N ALA A 264 -12.56 -25.77 -9.31
CA ALA A 264 -11.98 -25.35 -10.58
C ALA A 264 -11.50 -23.90 -10.49
N ALA A 265 -10.30 -23.61 -11.01
CA ALA A 265 -9.70 -22.27 -10.96
C ALA A 265 -10.75 -21.20 -11.34
N ALA A 266 -11.12 -20.37 -10.36
CA ALA A 266 -12.04 -19.27 -10.60
C ALA A 266 -11.49 -18.43 -11.76
N SER A 267 -12.32 -18.15 -12.77
CA SER A 267 -11.94 -17.23 -13.85
C SER A 267 -11.94 -15.82 -13.28
N LEU A 268 -10.82 -15.46 -12.64
CA LEU A 268 -10.62 -14.12 -12.10
C LEU A 268 -10.51 -13.13 -13.26
N LYS A 269 -11.16 -11.99 -13.10
CA LYS A 269 -11.04 -10.88 -14.03
C LYS A 269 -10.44 -9.68 -13.31
N PHE A 270 -9.24 -9.29 -13.73
CA PHE A 270 -8.56 -8.11 -13.25
C PHE A 270 -8.86 -6.92 -14.17
N ASN A 271 -9.18 -5.78 -13.59
CA ASN A 271 -9.22 -4.50 -14.30
C ASN A 271 -8.36 -3.48 -13.56
N ARG A 272 -7.76 -2.54 -14.29
CA ARG A 272 -6.97 -1.46 -13.71
C ARG A 272 -7.19 -0.12 -14.39
N LYS A 273 -7.01 0.97 -13.65
CA LYS A 273 -7.01 2.35 -14.14
C LYS A 273 -5.96 3.16 -13.37
N TYR A 274 -5.48 4.23 -13.99
CA TYR A 274 -4.71 5.27 -13.34
C TYR A 274 -5.52 6.56 -13.49
N ILE A 275 -5.86 7.17 -12.37
CA ILE A 275 -6.73 8.33 -12.30
C ILE A 275 -5.83 9.52 -12.02
N ASP A 276 -5.86 10.53 -12.89
CA ASP A 276 -5.18 11.80 -12.63
C ASP A 276 -5.84 12.51 -11.44
N THR A 277 -5.04 13.12 -10.58
CA THR A 277 -5.49 13.78 -9.35
C THR A 277 -6.05 15.17 -9.62
N ASN A 278 -7.22 15.23 -10.23
CA ASN A 278 -8.00 16.47 -10.36
C ASN A 278 -9.48 16.23 -10.06
N LEU A 279 -10.16 17.29 -9.65
CA LEU A 279 -11.58 17.24 -9.31
C LEU A 279 -12.47 16.76 -10.47
N LEU A 280 -12.15 17.08 -11.72
CA LEU A 280 -12.95 16.63 -12.87
C LEU A 280 -12.93 15.11 -13.02
N GLY A 281 -11.75 14.48 -12.86
CA GLY A 281 -11.60 13.03 -12.84
C GLY A 281 -12.30 12.39 -11.64
N MET A 282 -12.18 12.99 -10.47
CA MET A 282 -12.85 12.53 -9.25
C MET A 282 -14.38 12.61 -9.36
N TYR A 283 -14.92 13.69 -9.91
CA TYR A 283 -16.34 13.86 -10.22
C TYR A 283 -16.83 12.79 -11.18
N TYR A 284 -16.11 12.57 -12.27
CA TYR A 284 -16.46 11.56 -13.27
C TYR A 284 -16.58 10.16 -12.65
N HIS A 285 -15.63 9.77 -11.80
CA HIS A 285 -15.61 8.44 -11.21
C HIS A 285 -16.60 8.25 -10.06
N THR A 286 -16.92 9.32 -9.33
CA THR A 286 -17.95 9.30 -8.28
C THR A 286 -19.37 9.48 -8.83
N GLY A 287 -19.52 10.07 -10.03
CA GLY A 287 -20.81 10.50 -10.56
C GLY A 287 -21.35 11.76 -9.89
N LEU A 288 -20.50 12.49 -9.16
CA LEU A 288 -20.83 13.71 -8.43
C LEU A 288 -20.35 14.95 -9.19
N ASN A 289 -20.61 16.14 -8.63
CA ASN A 289 -20.17 17.41 -9.18
C ASN A 289 -19.75 18.38 -8.07
N HIS A 290 -19.34 19.59 -8.43
CA HIS A 290 -18.84 20.61 -7.49
C HIS A 290 -19.79 20.98 -6.32
N THR A 291 -21.08 20.71 -6.43
CA THR A 291 -22.06 20.96 -5.34
C THR A 291 -22.37 19.75 -4.47
N THR A 292 -22.03 18.54 -4.93
CA THR A 292 -22.39 17.29 -4.24
C THR A 292 -21.18 16.44 -3.86
N PHE A 293 -19.98 16.83 -4.29
CA PHE A 293 -18.74 16.15 -4.00
C PHE A 293 -18.08 16.60 -2.70
N PRO A 294 -17.97 17.91 -2.38
CA PRO A 294 -17.55 18.33 -1.04
C PRO A 294 -18.50 17.78 0.02
#